data_AF-A0AAP7TVW0-F1
#
_entry.id   AF-A0AAP7TVW0-F1
#
_cell.length_a   1.000
_cell.length_b   1.000
_cell.length_c   1.000
_cell.angle_alpha   90.00
_cell.angle_beta   90.00
_cell.angle_gamma   90.00
#
_symmetry.space_group_name_H-M   'P 1'
#
loop_
_entity.id
_entity.type
_entity.pdbx_description
1 polymer ?
#
loop_
_entity_poly.entity_id
_entity_poly.type
_entity_poly.pdbx_seq_one_letter_code
_entity_poly.pdbx_strand_id
1 'polypeptide(L)' 'MKSFLIVVLLMTVCIFGLFIVGSIFYLLLEIFMYFYLNAPISFEVFQFSRLLKMSVYGGGILGLGIGLLHIMKVKGF' A
#
# COMPACT_ATOMS: atom_id res chain seq x y z
N MET A 1 -11.71 7.42 22.67
CA MET A 1 -11.87 8.02 21.32
C MET A 1 -10.55 8.39 20.66
N LYS A 2 -9.60 9.05 21.34
CA LYS A 2 -8.30 9.45 20.74
C LYS A 2 -7.47 8.29 20.16
N SER A 3 -7.38 7.14 20.83
CA SER A 3 -6.60 5.99 20.33
C SER A 3 -7.20 5.35 19.06
N PHE A 4 -8.52 5.28 18.94
CA PHE A 4 -9.17 4.76 17.74
C PHE A 4 -8.90 5.65 16.51
N LEU A 5 -8.92 6.96 16.69
CA LEU A 5 -8.56 7.92 15.63
C LEU A 5 -7.11 7.74 15.16
N ILE A 6 -6.19 7.48 16.09
CA ILE A 6 -4.78 7.23 15.77
C ILE A 6 -4.64 5.96 14.92
N VAL A 7 -5.33 4.87 15.26
CA VAL A 7 -5.29 3.62 14.49
C VAL A 7 -5.84 3.82 13.08
N VAL A 8 -6.98 4.52 12.95
CA VAL A 8 -7.58 4.80 11.62
C VAL A 8 -6.64 5.64 10.77
N LEU A 9 -5.99 6.66 11.36
CA LEU A 9 -5.02 7.49 10.65
C LEU A 9 -3.77 6.68 10.24
N LEU A 10 -3.30 5.77 11.09
CA LEU A 10 -2.21 4.86 10.76
C LEU A 10 -2.58 3.94 9.59
N MET A 11 -3.78 3.37 9.59
CA MET A 11 -4.27 2.53 8.50
C MET A 11 -4.33 3.32 7.18
N THR A 12 -4.86 4.54 7.17
CA THR A 12 -4.94 5.34 5.94
C THR A 12 -3.56 5.68 5.41
N VAL A 13 -2.61 6.04 6.28
CA VAL A 13 -1.20 6.29 5.89
C VAL A 13 -0.55 5.03 5.33
N CYS A 14 -0.73 3.86 5.95
CA CYS A 14 -0.19 2.60 5.46
C CYS A 14 -0.77 2.19 4.10
N ILE A 15 -2.08 2.36 3.91
CA ILE A 15 -2.76 2.06 2.63
C ILE A 15 -2.24 3.01 1.54
N PHE A 16 -2.15 4.30 1.81
CA PHE A 16 -1.60 5.28 0.86
C PHE A 16 -0.13 5.00 0.54
N GLY A 17 0.67 4.69 1.55
CA GLY A 17 2.09 4.37 1.37
C GLY A 17 2.30 3.18 0.45
N LEU A 18 1.59 2.07 0.70
CA LEU A 18 1.65 0.89 -0.17
C LEU A 18 1.14 1.17 -1.58
N PHE A 19 0.11 2.01 -1.71
CA PHE A 19 -0.42 2.37 -3.01
C PHE A 19 0.59 3.17 -3.84
N ILE A 20 1.28 4.14 -3.22
CA ILE A 20 2.33 4.92 -3.88
C ILE A 20 3.50 4.02 -4.28
N VAL A 21 3.99 3.19 -3.35
CA VAL A 21 5.10 2.26 -3.62
C VAL A 21 4.71 1.29 -4.73
N GLY A 22 3.52 0.69 -4.66
CA GLY A 22 3.01 -0.22 -5.68
C GLY A 22 2.89 0.45 -7.06
N SER A 23 2.42 1.71 -7.11
CA SER A 23 2.28 2.45 -8.36
C SER A 23 3.64 2.78 -8.99
N ILE A 24 4.63 3.16 -8.17
CA ILE A 24 6.00 3.40 -8.63
C ILE A 24 6.59 2.12 -9.19
N PHE A 25 6.49 1.01 -8.44
CA PHE A 25 6.97 -0.30 -8.91
C PHE A 25 6.29 -0.72 -10.21
N TYR A 26 4.98 -0.50 -10.33
CA TYR A 26 4.21 -0.81 -11.53
C TYR A 26 4.74 -0.06 -12.75
N LEU A 27 4.93 1.26 -12.62
CA LEU A 27 5.48 2.10 -13.70
C LEU A 27 6.89 1.67 -14.10
N LEU A 28 7.77 1.43 -13.12
CA LEU A 28 9.12 0.93 -13.38
C LEU A 28 9.11 -0.41 -14.12
N LEU A 29 8.20 -1.31 -13.75
CA LEU A 29 8.05 -2.62 -14.41
C LEU A 29 7.56 -2.48 -15.84
N GLU A 30 6.56 -1.61 -16.10
CA GLU A 30 6.09 -1.35 -17.46
C GLU A 30 7.19 -0.75 -18.33
N ILE A 31 7.94 0.23 -17.81
CA ILE A 31 9.09 0.82 -18.52
C ILE A 31 10.12 -0.27 -18.84
N PHE A 32 10.44 -1.12 -17.87
CA PHE A 32 11.39 -2.22 -18.08
C PHE A 32 10.89 -3.21 -19.14
N MET A 33 9.63 -3.64 -19.07
CA MET A 33 9.02 -4.55 -20.04
C MET A 33 8.97 -3.95 -21.45
N TYR A 34 8.72 -2.65 -21.56
CA TYR A 34 8.74 -1.93 -22.83
C TYR A 34 10.13 -1.95 -23.47
N PHE A 35 11.19 -1.62 -22.70
CA PHE A 35 12.55 -1.56 -23.23
C PHE A 35 13.18 -2.93 -23.50
N TYR A 36 12.92 -3.94 -22.66
CA TYR A 36 13.61 -5.23 -22.75
C TYR A 36 12.82 -6.32 -23.47
N LEU A 37 11.48 -6.26 -23.43
CA LEU A 37 10.61 -7.28 -24.01
C LEU A 37 9.75 -6.76 -25.18
N ASN A 38 9.90 -5.48 -25.56
CA ASN A 38 9.06 -4.79 -26.56
C ASN A 38 7.56 -4.98 -26.29
N ALA A 39 7.18 -5.19 -25.02
CA ALA A 39 5.79 -5.32 -24.64
C ALA A 39 5.11 -3.95 -24.67
N PRO A 40 3.89 -3.82 -25.22
CA PRO A 40 3.18 -2.57 -25.21
C PRO A 40 2.86 -2.14 -23.78
N ILE A 41 3.00 -0.85 -23.50
CA ILE A 41 2.62 -0.25 -22.21
C ILE A 41 1.09 -0.31 -22.11
N SER A 42 0.58 -1.24 -21.29
CA SER A 42 -0.85 -1.43 -21.09
C SER A 42 -1.26 -0.96 -19.70
N PHE A 43 -1.65 0.31 -19.60
CA PHE A 43 -2.31 0.87 -18.41
C PHE A 43 -3.71 0.28 -18.23
N GLU A 44 -3.77 -0.98 -17.85
CA GLU A 44 -5.03 -1.69 -17.66
C GLU A 44 -5.69 -1.29 -16.34
N VAL A 45 -6.96 -0.88 -16.44
CA VAL A 45 -7.81 -0.55 -15.29
C VAL A 45 -7.92 -1.74 -14.31
N PHE A 46 -7.80 -2.97 -14.82
CA PHE A 46 -7.78 -4.18 -13.99
C PHE A 46 -6.56 -4.22 -13.07
N GLN A 47 -5.39 -3.84 -13.56
CA GLN A 47 -4.15 -3.83 -12.77
C GLN A 47 -4.19 -2.76 -11.69
N PHE A 48 -4.75 -1.59 -12.02
CA PHE A 48 -5.02 -0.54 -11.03
C PHE A 48 -5.96 -1.03 -9.92
N SER A 49 -7.08 -1.68 -10.28
CA SER A 49 -8.02 -2.24 -9.30
C SER A 49 -7.35 -3.30 -8.41
N ARG A 50 -6.48 -4.14 -8.97
CA ARG A 50 -5.72 -5.14 -8.23
C ARG A 50 -4.73 -4.50 -7.25
N LEU A 51 -4.03 -3.46 -7.68
CA LEU A 51 -3.06 -2.72 -6.87
C LEU A 51 -3.75 -2.01 -5.70
N LEU A 52 -4.93 -1.43 -5.95
CA LEU A 52 -5.76 -0.79 -4.93
C LEU A 52 -6.26 -1.81 -3.90
N LYS A 53 -6.74 -2.98 -4.35
CA LYS A 53 -7.10 -4.10 -3.44
C LYS A 53 -5.92 -4.54 -2.58
N MET A 54 -4.75 -4.79 -3.18
CA MET A 54 -3.55 -5.18 -2.43
C MET A 54 -3.14 -4.12 -1.40
N SER A 55 -3.22 -2.84 -1.76
CA SER A 55 -2.89 -1.73 -0.87
C SER A 55 -3.85 -1.62 0.30
N VAL A 56 -5.15 -1.82 0.07
CA VAL A 56 -6.17 -1.82 1.13
C VAL A 56 -6.00 -3.01 2.08
N TYR A 57 -5.86 -4.23 1.54
CA TYR A 57 -5.68 -5.42 2.36
C TYR A 57 -4.35 -5.41 3.12
N GLY A 58 -3.23 -5.17 2.42
CA GLY A 58 -1.90 -5.12 3.03
C GLY A 58 -1.74 -3.96 4.00
N GLY A 59 -2.18 -2.77 3.60
CA GLY A 59 -2.04 -1.55 4.40
C GLY A 59 -2.98 -1.55 5.60
N GLY A 60 -4.16 -2.14 5.45
CA GLY A 60 -5.08 -2.37 6.55
C GLY A 60 -4.51 -3.31 7.60
N ILE A 61 -3.99 -4.49 7.21
CA ILE A 61 -3.39 -5.45 8.15
C ILE A 61 -2.18 -4.83 8.86
N LEU A 62 -1.30 -4.15 8.13
CA LEU A 62 -0.14 -3.48 8.71
C LEU A 62 -0.53 -2.34 9.67
N GLY A 63 -1.47 -1.49 9.26
CA GLY A 63 -1.95 -0.38 10.09
C GLY A 63 -2.67 -0.87 11.36
N LEU A 64 -3.42 -1.96 11.28
CA LEU A 64 -4.02 -2.62 12.45
C LEU A 64 -2.95 -3.21 13.37
N GLY A 65 -1.95 -3.89 12.82
CA GLY A 65 -0.85 -4.47 13.58
C GLY A 65 -0.07 -3.41 14.36
N ILE A 66 0.31 -2.32 13.70
CA ILE A 66 1.00 -1.18 14.33
C ILE A 66 0.09 -0.50 15.36
N GLY A 67 -1.19 -0.30 15.03
CA GLY A 67 -2.16 0.29 15.93
C GLY A 67 -2.39 -0.52 17.21
N LEU A 68 -2.42 -1.86 17.11
CA LEU A 68 -2.53 -2.77 18.25
C LEU A 68 -1.26 -2.71 19.12
N LEU A 69 -0.07 -2.75 18.51
CA LEU A 69 1.20 -2.63 19.24
C LEU A 69 1.30 -1.31 20.02
N HIS A 70 0.83 -0.22 19.41
CA HIS A 70 0.77 1.10 20.05
C HIS A 70 -0.21 1.13 21.23
N ILE A 71 -1.38 0.49 21.11
CA ILE A 71 -2.35 0.37 22.21
C ILE A 71 -1.80 -0.50 23.35
N MET A 72 -1.06 -1.56 23.02
CA MET A 72 -0.42 -2.44 24.00
C MET A 72 0.81 -1.81 24.68
N LYS A 73 1.17 -0.56 24.35
CA LYS A 73 2.30 0.19 24.91
C LYS A 73 3.61 -0.60 24.88
N VAL A 74 3.84 -1.33 23.80
CA VAL A 74 5.11 -2.05 23.61
C VAL A 74 6.21 -0.99 23.48
N LYS A 75 7.19 -0.97 24.40
CA LYS A 75 8.30 0.00 24.38
C LYS A 75 8.99 -0.03 23.01
N GLY A 76 8.92 1.08 22.27
CA GLY A 76 9.54 1.24 20.95
C GLY A 76 8.58 1.60 19.81
N PHE A 77 7.27 1.64 20.07
CA PHE A 77 6.21 2.05 19.13
C PHE A 77 5.17 2.98 19.77
#